data_AF-A0A3D0SX04-F1
#
_entry.id   AF-A0A3D0SX04-F1
#
_cell.length_a   1.000
_cell.length_b   1.000
_cell.length_c   1.000
_cell.angle_alpha   90.00
_cell.angle_beta   90.00
_cell.angle_gamma   90.00
#
_symmetry.space_group_name_H-M   'P 1'
#
loop_
_entity.id
_entity.type
_entity.pdbx_description
1 polymer ?
#
loop_
_entity_poly.entity_id
_entity_poly.type
_entity_poly.pdbx_seq_one_letter_code
_entity_poly.pdbx_strand_id
1 'polypeptide(L)'
;MLLNIGTNAIKFTEQGKVTISARNTASDELLFSINDTGQGMSKDALARLFDRFEQADSSTTRKYGGTGLGMAITQSLVHLMHGKIRVVSTPGEGSRFIVTLPVVKAAGDVLDAAPDNDHKELDLSHAMILVAEDNDINRAVMEAMLADTRATLFFAENGQEAVEFVNKKCPDLVLMDIQMPVMDGVEACKKIKQNHPDLPVVAVTANAMAADVELYHEEGFDGYLSKPVDVGQLNAVLAQYLTVETE
;
A
#
# COMPACT_ATOMS: atom_id res chain seq x y z
N MET A 1 14.48 -2.12 8.83
CA MET A 1 14.77 -0.70 9.14
C MET A 1 13.66 0.23 8.68
N LEU A 2 13.43 0.38 7.37
CA LEU A 2 12.40 1.28 6.83
C LEU A 2 10.99 0.94 7.33
N LEU A 3 10.67 -0.36 7.41
CA LEU A 3 9.41 -0.83 7.98
C LEU A 3 9.16 -0.26 9.38
N ASN A 4 10.15 -0.29 10.27
CA ASN A 4 10.02 0.23 11.63
C ASN A 4 9.78 1.75 11.66
N ILE A 5 10.40 2.50 10.74
CA ILE A 5 10.14 3.94 10.60
C ILE A 5 8.72 4.17 10.06
N GLY A 6 8.30 3.41 9.05
CA GLY A 6 6.97 3.50 8.45
C GLY A 6 5.85 3.12 9.41
N THR A 7 6.01 2.04 10.18
CA THR A 7 5.03 1.65 11.21
C THR A 7 4.89 2.70 12.28
N ASN A 8 5.98 3.37 12.67
CA ASN A 8 5.90 4.50 13.61
C ASN A 8 5.18 5.71 12.98
N ALA A 9 5.47 6.04 11.73
CA ALA A 9 4.78 7.11 11.02
C ALA A 9 3.26 6.89 10.97
N ILE A 10 2.81 5.66 10.67
CA ILE A 10 1.39 5.28 10.68
C ILE A 10 0.81 5.39 12.10
N LYS A 11 1.51 4.81 13.09
CA LYS A 11 1.06 4.77 14.48
C LYS A 11 0.89 6.15 15.13
N PHE A 12 1.70 7.12 14.73
CA PHE A 12 1.66 8.49 15.28
C PHE A 12 0.91 9.49 14.41
N THR A 13 0.26 9.02 13.34
CA THR A 13 -0.60 9.81 12.45
C THR A 13 -2.03 9.27 12.54
N GLU A 14 -2.84 9.78 13.48
CA GLU A 14 -4.24 9.35 13.63
C GLU A 14 -5.12 9.83 12.46
N GLN A 15 -4.86 11.03 11.92
CA GLN A 15 -5.47 11.56 10.70
C GLN A 15 -4.41 12.31 9.90
N GLY A 16 -4.35 12.06 8.58
CA GLY A 16 -3.36 12.69 7.70
C GLY A 16 -2.80 11.69 6.70
N LYS A 17 -1.55 11.91 6.27
CA LYS A 17 -0.89 11.06 5.28
C LYS A 17 0.53 10.71 5.68
N VAL A 18 0.94 9.51 5.28
CA VAL A 18 2.33 9.05 5.35
C VAL A 18 2.81 8.84 3.92
N THR A 19 3.94 9.42 3.57
CA THR A 19 4.55 9.30 2.24
C THR A 19 5.92 8.67 2.37
N ILE A 20 6.15 7.58 1.65
CA ILE A 20 7.46 6.92 1.54
C ILE A 20 7.98 7.17 0.12
N SER A 21 9.22 7.61 0.02
CA SER A 21 9.87 7.85 -1.27
C SER A 21 11.31 7.36 -1.24
N ALA A 22 11.79 6.87 -2.38
CA ALA A 22 13.18 6.48 -2.59
C ALA A 22 13.70 7.18 -3.85
N ARG A 23 14.93 7.67 -3.80
CA ARG A 23 15.60 8.24 -4.98
C ARG A 23 17.10 8.01 -4.91
N ASN A 24 17.72 7.82 -6.06
CA ASN A 24 19.18 7.80 -6.17
C ASN A 24 19.72 9.26 -6.19
N THR A 25 20.86 9.50 -5.56
CA THR A 25 21.59 10.76 -5.65
C THR A 25 22.62 10.69 -6.77
N ALA A 26 23.17 11.84 -7.18
CA ALA A 26 24.25 11.87 -8.17
C ALA A 26 25.57 11.23 -7.68
N SER A 27 25.64 10.80 -6.42
CA SER A 27 26.83 10.28 -5.75
C SER A 27 26.73 8.81 -5.37
N ASP A 28 25.93 8.01 -6.11
CA ASP A 28 25.70 6.59 -5.84
C ASP A 28 25.19 6.31 -4.41
N GLU A 29 24.33 7.19 -3.89
CA GLU A 29 23.64 6.97 -2.61
C GLU A 29 22.13 6.83 -2.84
N LEU A 30 21.52 5.87 -2.16
CA LEU A 30 20.06 5.70 -2.16
C LEU A 30 19.47 6.46 -0.96
N LEU A 31 18.63 7.44 -1.25
CA LEU A 31 17.95 8.26 -0.25
C LEU A 31 16.49 7.80 -0.11
N PHE A 32 16.17 7.30 1.07
CA PHE A 32 14.81 7.01 1.51
C PHE A 32 14.29 8.16 2.37
N SER A 33 13.07 8.63 2.09
CA SER A 33 12.39 9.67 2.86
C SER A 33 11.00 9.18 3.25
N ILE A 34 10.75 9.07 4.55
CA ILE A 34 9.46 8.74 5.15
C ILE A 34 8.96 10.00 5.84
N ASN A 35 7.84 10.54 5.37
CA ASN A 35 7.24 11.78 5.85
C ASN A 35 5.84 11.50 6.38
N ASP A 36 5.58 11.87 7.62
CA ASP A 36 4.26 11.83 8.25
C ASP A 36 3.76 13.23 8.57
N THR A 37 2.45 13.40 8.64
CA THR A 37 1.78 14.63 9.09
C THR A 37 1.20 14.44 10.50
N GLY A 38 1.83 13.60 11.32
CA GLY A 38 1.36 13.24 12.65
C GLY A 38 1.66 14.31 13.71
N GLN A 39 1.63 13.89 14.97
CA GLN A 39 1.84 14.78 16.13
C GLN A 39 3.23 15.46 16.18
N GLY A 40 4.22 14.95 15.45
CA GLY A 40 5.60 15.40 15.52
C GLY A 40 6.26 15.18 16.89
N MET A 41 7.45 15.74 17.08
CA MET A 41 8.27 15.55 18.28
C MET A 41 8.81 16.88 18.80
N SER A 42 8.88 17.02 20.12
CA SER A 42 9.58 18.14 20.76
C SER A 42 11.10 18.04 20.54
N LYS A 43 11.82 19.14 20.76
CA LYS A 43 13.29 19.15 20.65
C LYS A 43 13.95 18.13 21.58
N ASP A 44 13.42 17.98 22.80
CA ASP A 44 13.94 17.03 23.78
C ASP A 44 13.66 15.58 23.36
N ALA A 45 12.46 15.29 22.85
CA ALA A 45 12.12 13.96 22.33
C ALA A 45 12.97 13.60 21.09
N LEU A 46 13.22 14.58 20.21
CA LEU A 46 14.07 14.39 19.03
C LEU A 46 15.53 14.10 19.42
N ALA A 47 16.05 14.77 20.44
CA ALA A 47 17.41 14.58 20.92
C ALA A 47 17.65 13.17 21.48
N ARG A 48 16.62 12.57 22.09
CA ARG A 48 16.70 11.25 22.74
C ARG A 48 16.05 10.13 21.94
N LEU A 49 15.62 10.41 20.71
CA LEU A 49 14.90 9.47 19.84
C LEU A 49 15.64 8.15 19.60
N PHE A 50 16.97 8.18 19.58
CA PHE A 50 17.81 7.02 19.31
C PHE A 50 18.37 6.37 20.58
N ASP A 51 18.07 6.93 21.75
CA ASP A 51 18.50 6.35 23.02
C ASP A 51 17.69 5.07 23.30
N ARG A 52 18.36 4.08 23.88
CA ARG A 52 17.73 2.80 24.18
C ARG A 52 16.74 2.96 25.34
N PHE A 53 15.56 2.36 25.19
CA PHE A 53 14.50 2.36 26.21
C PHE A 53 13.89 3.73 26.49
N GLU A 54 14.21 4.74 25.69
CA GLU A 54 13.60 6.06 25.77
C GLU A 54 12.23 6.08 25.08
N GLN A 55 11.26 6.69 25.76
CA GLN A 55 9.90 6.89 25.27
C GLN A 55 9.47 8.31 25.62
N ALA A 56 8.80 8.97 24.67
CA ALA A 56 8.49 10.39 24.76
C ALA A 56 7.53 10.76 25.92
N ASP A 57 6.73 9.81 26.45
CA ASP A 57 5.87 10.07 27.62
C ASP A 57 5.38 8.79 28.31
N SER A 58 5.35 8.80 29.65
CA SER A 58 4.81 7.70 30.49
C SER A 58 3.28 7.53 30.38
N SER A 59 2.56 8.45 29.72
CA SER A 59 1.11 8.37 29.47
C SER A 59 0.74 7.60 28.19
N THR A 60 1.67 7.47 27.24
CA THR A 60 1.45 6.82 25.93
C THR A 60 1.72 5.31 25.95
N THR A 61 2.35 4.79 27.00
CA THR A 61 2.60 3.35 27.22
C THR A 61 1.33 2.50 27.25
N ARG A 62 0.19 3.09 27.65
CA ARG A 62 -1.10 2.37 27.74
C ARG A 62 -1.83 2.21 26.41
N LYS A 63 -1.56 3.05 25.41
CA LYS A 63 -2.28 3.03 24.11
C LYS A 63 -1.48 2.35 22.99
N TYR A 64 -0.16 2.29 23.12
CA TYR A 64 0.74 2.09 21.98
C TYR A 64 2.00 1.26 22.31
N GLY A 65 1.91 0.29 23.21
CA GLY A 65 3.03 -0.52 23.74
C GLY A 65 4.25 -0.70 22.81
N GLY A 66 5.44 -0.46 23.34
CA GLY A 66 6.71 -0.63 22.65
C GLY A 66 7.85 -0.74 23.64
N THR A 67 8.97 -1.35 23.23
CA THR A 67 10.13 -1.60 24.10
C THR A 67 11.12 -0.42 24.15
N GLY A 68 10.89 0.64 23.36
CA GLY A 68 11.82 1.77 23.23
C GLY A 68 13.14 1.40 22.54
N LEU A 69 13.23 0.21 21.93
CA LEU A 69 14.45 -0.26 21.24
C LEU A 69 14.43 -0.02 19.73
N GLY A 70 13.25 0.15 19.13
CA GLY A 70 13.09 0.14 17.69
C GLY A 70 13.98 1.16 16.98
N MET A 71 14.01 2.40 17.45
CA MET A 71 14.80 3.46 16.79
C MET A 71 16.30 3.31 17.00
N ALA A 72 16.76 2.85 18.17
CA ALA A 72 18.16 2.51 18.42
C ALA A 72 18.65 1.38 17.49
N ILE A 73 17.81 0.36 17.25
CA ILE A 73 18.10 -0.73 16.29
C ILE A 73 18.13 -0.18 14.87
N THR A 74 17.14 0.64 14.47
CA THR A 74 17.13 1.32 13.17
C THR A 74 18.44 2.08 12.95
N GLN A 75 18.87 2.90 13.90
CA GLN A 75 20.12 3.64 13.80
C GLN A 75 21.33 2.71 13.68
N SER A 76 21.39 1.64 14.47
CA SER A 76 22.49 0.66 14.42
C SER A 76 22.59 -0.01 13.03
N LEU A 77 21.44 -0.40 12.46
CA LEU A 77 21.39 -1.00 11.11
C LEU A 77 21.87 -0.01 10.04
N VAL A 78 21.45 1.25 10.11
CA VAL A 78 21.91 2.30 9.18
C VAL A 78 23.43 2.42 9.23
N HIS A 79 24.02 2.49 10.42
CA HIS A 79 25.46 2.62 10.59
C HIS A 79 26.22 1.37 10.12
N LEU A 80 25.69 0.17 10.38
CA LEU A 80 26.28 -1.08 9.87
C LEU A 80 26.28 -1.14 8.34
N MET A 81 25.31 -0.49 7.69
CA MET A 81 25.25 -0.33 6.23
C MET A 81 26.06 0.88 5.74
N HIS A 82 26.90 1.49 6.58
CA HIS A 82 27.67 2.70 6.27
C HIS A 82 26.81 3.90 5.83
N GLY A 83 25.53 3.89 6.19
CA GLY A 83 24.57 4.93 5.86
C GLY A 83 24.49 6.04 6.91
N LYS A 84 23.57 6.97 6.68
CA LYS A 84 23.23 8.09 7.56
C LYS A 84 21.74 8.16 7.76
N ILE A 85 21.30 8.50 8.97
CA ILE A 85 19.90 8.77 9.28
C ILE A 85 19.77 10.18 9.84
N ARG A 86 18.83 10.96 9.30
CA ARG A 86 18.48 12.29 9.77
C ARG A 86 16.98 12.36 10.00
N VAL A 87 16.59 13.05 11.07
CA VAL A 87 15.19 13.25 11.41
C VAL A 87 14.94 14.74 11.57
N VAL A 88 13.87 15.22 10.95
CA VAL A 88 13.35 16.58 11.11
C VAL A 88 11.92 16.44 11.59
N SER A 89 11.55 17.10 12.68
CA SER A 89 10.18 17.04 13.19
C SER A 89 9.84 18.33 13.90
N THR A 90 8.59 18.75 13.74
CA THR A 90 8.01 19.90 14.44
C THR A 90 6.74 19.42 15.15
N PRO A 91 6.52 19.75 16.44
CA PRO A 91 5.27 19.42 17.12
C PRO A 91 4.06 19.96 16.34
N GLY A 92 3.11 19.09 16.03
CA GLY A 92 1.88 19.40 15.29
C GLY A 92 2.00 19.45 13.76
N GLU A 93 3.20 19.38 13.18
CA GLU A 93 3.39 19.36 11.71
C GLU A 93 3.82 17.99 11.18
N GLY A 94 4.24 17.07 12.07
CA GLY A 94 4.67 15.72 11.73
C GLY A 94 6.19 15.53 11.76
N SER A 95 6.63 14.43 11.15
CA SER A 95 8.06 14.05 11.14
C SER A 95 8.51 13.59 9.77
N ARG A 96 9.79 13.86 9.48
CA ARG A 96 10.48 13.42 8.28
C ARG A 96 11.75 12.70 8.64
N PHE A 97 11.76 11.41 8.36
CA PHE A 97 12.92 10.53 8.48
C PHE A 97 13.59 10.40 7.12
N ILE A 98 14.90 10.64 7.08
CA ILE A 98 15.72 10.59 5.88
C ILE A 98 16.84 9.59 6.15
N VAL A 99 16.85 8.48 5.40
CA VAL A 99 17.92 7.49 5.44
C VAL A 99 18.69 7.54 4.14
N THR A 100 20.01 7.64 4.22
CA THR A 100 20.92 7.64 3.08
C THR A 100 21.80 6.41 3.18
N LEU A 101 21.80 5.55 2.17
CA LEU A 101 22.61 4.34 2.11
C LEU A 101 23.57 4.44 0.93
N PRO A 102 24.87 4.18 1.11
CA PRO A 102 25.78 4.03 -0.03
C PRO A 102 25.38 2.76 -0.80
N VAL A 103 25.26 2.87 -2.12
CA VAL A 103 24.97 1.73 -2.98
C VAL A 103 26.01 1.68 -4.09
N VAL A 104 26.49 0.48 -4.40
CA VAL A 104 27.30 0.29 -5.61
C VAL A 104 26.34 -0.13 -6.70
N LYS A 105 26.28 0.65 -7.78
CA LYS A 105 25.52 0.24 -8.97
C LYS A 105 26.08 -1.09 -9.45
N ALA A 106 25.25 -2.13 -9.46
CA ALA A 106 25.67 -3.43 -9.98
C ALA A 106 26.11 -3.27 -11.44
N ALA A 107 27.29 -3.78 -11.77
CA ALA A 107 27.80 -3.87 -13.14
C ALA A 107 27.15 -5.08 -13.82
N GLY A 108 25.89 -4.94 -14.20
CA GLY A 108 25.11 -5.90 -14.95
C GLY A 108 23.97 -5.16 -15.64
N ASP A 109 23.41 -5.75 -16.69
CA ASP A 109 22.09 -5.34 -17.16
C ASP A 109 21.15 -5.25 -15.96
N VAL A 110 20.27 -4.26 -15.98
CA VAL A 110 19.29 -3.97 -14.93
C VAL A 110 18.82 -5.30 -14.37
N LEU A 111 19.19 -5.60 -13.12
CA LEU A 111 18.57 -6.72 -12.44
C LEU A 111 17.09 -6.33 -12.40
N ASP A 112 16.27 -6.97 -13.24
CA ASP A 112 14.83 -7.17 -13.04
C ASP A 112 14.62 -7.99 -11.76
N ALA A 113 15.30 -7.61 -10.68
CA ALA A 113 15.19 -8.18 -9.36
C ALA A 113 14.06 -7.43 -8.65
N ALA A 114 12.84 -7.64 -9.14
CA ALA A 114 11.80 -8.02 -8.21
C ALA A 114 12.32 -9.26 -7.43
N PRO A 115 12.09 -9.36 -6.12
CA PRO A 115 12.53 -10.54 -5.38
C PRO A 115 12.01 -11.77 -6.12
N ASP A 116 12.89 -12.77 -6.25
CA ASP A 116 12.67 -14.12 -6.74
C ASP A 116 11.48 -14.74 -5.96
N ASN A 117 10.28 -14.31 -6.31
CA ASN A 117 9.05 -15.01 -6.02
C ASN A 117 8.84 -15.89 -7.24
N ASP A 118 8.61 -17.17 -7.01
CA ASP A 118 7.99 -18.11 -7.95
C ASP A 118 6.58 -17.67 -8.42
N HIS A 119 6.32 -16.36 -8.59
CA HIS A 119 5.20 -15.84 -9.33
C HIS A 119 5.54 -16.01 -10.81
N LYS A 120 5.17 -17.19 -11.32
CA LYS A 120 4.88 -17.39 -12.73
C LYS A 120 4.23 -16.11 -13.27
N GLU A 121 4.91 -15.43 -14.21
CA GLU A 121 4.39 -14.21 -14.83
C GLU A 121 2.96 -14.48 -15.31
N LEU A 122 1.98 -13.83 -14.68
CA LEU A 122 0.57 -13.96 -15.03
C LEU A 122 0.36 -13.16 -16.31
N ASP A 123 0.44 -13.79 -17.49
CA ASP A 123 0.06 -13.12 -18.73
C ASP A 123 -1.48 -13.05 -18.81
N LEU A 124 -1.98 -11.83 -18.59
CA LEU A 124 -3.39 -11.47 -18.63
C LEU A 124 -3.65 -10.47 -19.76
N SER A 125 -2.84 -10.49 -20.83
CA SER A 125 -2.99 -9.58 -21.98
C SER A 125 -4.35 -9.64 -22.68
N HIS A 126 -5.09 -10.74 -22.51
CA HIS A 126 -6.46 -10.91 -22.99
C HIS A 126 -7.52 -10.30 -22.07
N ALA A 127 -7.20 -10.03 -20.80
CA ALA A 127 -8.15 -9.63 -19.78
C ALA A 127 -8.30 -8.10 -19.67
N MET A 128 -9.54 -7.66 -19.46
CA MET A 128 -9.91 -6.30 -19.13
C MET A 128 -10.26 -6.21 -17.64
N ILE A 129 -9.50 -5.41 -16.90
CA ILE A 129 -9.71 -5.21 -15.46
C ILE A 129 -10.18 -3.78 -15.21
N LEU A 130 -11.29 -3.62 -14.51
CA LEU A 130 -11.75 -2.34 -14.00
C LEU A 130 -11.31 -2.17 -12.55
N VAL A 131 -10.63 -1.07 -12.25
CA VAL A 131 -10.25 -0.67 -10.89
C VAL A 131 -11.05 0.57 -10.48
N ALA A 132 -11.95 0.43 -9.52
CA ALA A 132 -12.73 1.53 -8.97
C ALA A 132 -12.13 1.99 -7.63
N GLU A 133 -11.51 3.17 -7.64
CA GLU A 133 -10.76 3.75 -6.51
C GLU A 133 -10.69 5.27 -6.68
N ASP A 134 -11.17 6.02 -5.68
CA ASP A 134 -11.29 7.47 -5.74
C ASP A 134 -9.96 8.21 -5.52
N ASN A 135 -9.00 7.56 -4.88
CA ASN A 135 -7.70 8.15 -4.58
C ASN A 135 -6.66 7.90 -5.69
N ASP A 136 -6.20 8.97 -6.34
CA ASP A 136 -5.20 8.95 -7.41
C ASP A 136 -3.91 8.17 -7.04
N ILE A 137 -3.48 8.25 -5.77
CA ILE A 137 -2.27 7.56 -5.30
C ILE A 137 -2.52 6.06 -5.24
N ASN A 138 -3.68 5.63 -4.73
CA ASN A 138 -4.04 4.22 -4.68
C ASN A 138 -4.23 3.65 -6.09
N ARG A 139 -4.81 4.43 -7.02
CA ARG A 139 -4.89 4.06 -8.45
C ARG A 139 -3.51 3.83 -9.04
N ALA A 140 -2.56 4.75 -8.83
CA ALA A 140 -1.19 4.60 -9.31
C ALA A 140 -0.47 3.39 -8.69
N VAL A 141 -0.76 3.07 -7.42
CA VAL A 141 -0.24 1.85 -6.77
C VAL A 141 -0.82 0.59 -7.42
N MET A 142 -2.13 0.53 -7.64
CA MET A 142 -2.79 -0.59 -8.30
C MET A 142 -2.30 -0.77 -9.74
N GLU A 143 -2.13 0.33 -10.48
CA GLU A 143 -1.56 0.34 -11.83
C GLU A 143 -0.15 -0.25 -11.82
N ALA A 144 0.71 0.19 -10.90
CA ALA A 144 2.07 -0.33 -10.79
C ALA A 144 2.11 -1.82 -10.41
N MET A 145 1.19 -2.28 -9.55
CA MET A 145 1.09 -3.69 -9.17
C MET A 145 0.59 -4.58 -10.30
N LEU A 146 -0.25 -4.05 -11.19
CA LEU A 146 -0.85 -4.79 -12.31
C LEU A 146 -0.06 -4.65 -13.61
N ALA A 147 0.94 -3.76 -13.67
CA ALA A 147 1.71 -3.46 -14.88
C ALA A 147 2.32 -4.71 -15.52
N ASP A 148 2.90 -5.60 -14.70
CA ASP A 148 3.61 -6.79 -15.17
C ASP A 148 2.65 -7.88 -15.71
N THR A 149 1.34 -7.76 -15.42
CA THR A 149 0.33 -8.72 -15.89
C THR A 149 -0.10 -8.51 -17.35
N ARG A 150 0.28 -7.38 -17.96
CA ARG A 150 -0.14 -6.95 -19.31
C ARG A 150 -1.65 -6.79 -19.53
N ALA A 151 -2.47 -6.91 -18.48
CA ALA A 151 -3.92 -6.71 -18.56
C ALA A 151 -4.29 -5.30 -19.04
N THR A 152 -5.41 -5.17 -19.73
CA THR A 152 -5.95 -3.87 -20.10
C THR A 152 -6.68 -3.27 -18.91
N LEU A 153 -6.10 -2.24 -18.31
CA LEU A 153 -6.65 -1.59 -17.11
C LEU A 153 -7.53 -0.40 -17.47
N PHE A 154 -8.67 -0.30 -16.78
CA PHE A 154 -9.54 0.87 -16.77
C PHE A 154 -9.77 1.32 -15.34
N PHE A 155 -10.01 2.62 -15.16
CA PHE A 155 -10.20 3.22 -13.85
C PHE A 155 -11.53 3.93 -13.76
N ALA A 156 -12.16 3.85 -12.59
CA ALA A 156 -13.33 4.62 -12.20
C ALA A 156 -13.06 5.32 -10.86
N GLU A 157 -13.52 6.56 -10.70
CA GLU A 157 -13.25 7.34 -9.48
C GLU A 157 -14.37 7.22 -8.43
N ASN A 158 -15.43 6.49 -8.75
CA ASN A 158 -16.57 6.22 -7.86
C ASN A 158 -17.40 5.02 -8.35
N GLY A 159 -18.32 4.55 -7.52
CA GLY A 159 -19.19 3.42 -7.84
C GLY A 159 -20.14 3.66 -9.02
N GLN A 160 -20.55 4.90 -9.27
CA GLN A 160 -21.45 5.24 -10.38
C GLN A 160 -20.74 5.06 -11.73
N GLU A 161 -19.53 5.61 -11.86
CA GLU A 161 -18.66 5.41 -13.03
C GLU A 161 -18.34 3.93 -13.26
N ALA A 162 -18.12 3.18 -12.18
CA ALA A 162 -17.85 1.75 -12.27
C ALA A 162 -19.05 0.98 -12.87
N VAL A 163 -20.27 1.24 -12.38
CA VAL A 163 -21.51 0.65 -12.92
C VAL A 163 -21.71 1.03 -14.39
N GLU A 164 -21.51 2.30 -14.75
CA GLU A 164 -21.63 2.77 -16.14
C GLU A 164 -20.63 2.11 -17.07
N PHE A 165 -19.38 1.94 -16.61
CA PHE A 165 -18.34 1.27 -17.36
C PHE A 165 -18.70 -0.20 -17.60
N VAL A 166 -19.09 -0.93 -16.55
CA VAL A 166 -19.47 -2.34 -16.65
C VAL A 166 -20.59 -2.55 -17.66
N ASN A 167 -21.65 -1.75 -17.58
CA ASN A 167 -22.79 -1.86 -18.52
C ASN A 167 -22.39 -1.56 -19.97
N LYS A 168 -21.32 -0.79 -20.21
CA LYS A 168 -20.87 -0.37 -21.55
C LYS A 168 -19.82 -1.29 -22.16
N LYS A 169 -18.92 -1.82 -21.33
CA LYS A 169 -17.70 -2.51 -21.79
C LYS A 169 -17.59 -3.95 -21.31
N CYS A 170 -18.28 -4.32 -20.23
CA CYS A 170 -18.25 -5.66 -19.62
C CYS A 170 -16.80 -6.15 -19.42
N PRO A 171 -16.08 -5.64 -18.40
CA PRO A 171 -14.75 -6.14 -18.06
C PRO A 171 -14.81 -7.61 -17.62
N ASP A 172 -13.64 -8.26 -17.51
CA ASP A 172 -13.52 -9.64 -17.04
C ASP A 172 -13.41 -9.71 -15.50
N LEU A 173 -12.95 -8.64 -14.87
CA LEU A 173 -12.84 -8.52 -13.40
C LEU A 173 -13.01 -7.07 -12.96
N VAL A 174 -13.66 -6.88 -11.81
CA VAL A 174 -13.74 -5.58 -11.14
C VAL A 174 -13.05 -5.65 -9.78
N LEU A 175 -12.06 -4.79 -9.56
CA LEU A 175 -11.47 -4.50 -8.26
C LEU A 175 -12.12 -3.22 -7.72
N MET A 176 -12.89 -3.33 -6.64
CA MET A 176 -13.81 -2.29 -6.19
C MET A 176 -13.47 -1.83 -4.77
N ASP A 177 -13.04 -0.57 -4.61
CA ASP A 177 -12.98 0.03 -3.27
C ASP A 177 -14.37 0.11 -2.63
N ILE A 178 -14.46 -0.13 -1.34
CA ILE A 178 -15.72 -0.07 -0.60
C ILE A 178 -16.13 1.38 -0.35
N GLN A 179 -15.18 2.24 0.05
CA GLN A 179 -15.48 3.61 0.46
C GLN A 179 -15.14 4.58 -0.66
N MET A 180 -16.15 4.96 -1.44
CA MET A 180 -16.01 5.93 -2.53
C MET A 180 -17.09 7.02 -2.44
N PRO A 181 -16.84 8.23 -2.97
CA PRO A 181 -17.85 9.28 -3.07
C PRO A 181 -18.93 8.93 -4.09
N VAL A 182 -20.05 9.65 -4.08
CA VAL A 182 -21.20 9.52 -5.01
C VAL A 182 -21.98 8.21 -4.86
N MET A 183 -21.30 7.07 -5.01
CA MET A 183 -21.83 5.73 -4.80
C MET A 183 -20.71 4.86 -4.22
N ASP A 184 -21.00 4.19 -3.11
CA ASP A 184 -20.07 3.28 -2.47
C ASP A 184 -19.94 1.95 -3.23
N GLY A 185 -18.90 1.17 -2.92
CA GLY A 185 -18.62 -0.09 -3.61
C GLY A 185 -19.70 -1.15 -3.39
N VAL A 186 -20.41 -1.10 -2.27
CA VAL A 186 -21.47 -2.06 -1.92
C VAL A 186 -22.71 -1.83 -2.80
N GLU A 187 -23.17 -0.59 -2.90
CA GLU A 187 -24.26 -0.21 -3.78
C GLU A 187 -23.91 -0.47 -5.25
N ALA A 188 -22.67 -0.18 -5.65
CA ALA A 188 -22.17 -0.45 -7.00
C ALA A 188 -22.17 -1.95 -7.31
N CYS A 189 -21.67 -2.79 -6.39
CA CYS A 189 -21.67 -4.24 -6.54
C CYS A 189 -23.09 -4.79 -6.75
N LYS A 190 -24.06 -4.37 -5.91
CA LYS A 190 -25.46 -4.77 -6.06
C LYS A 190 -26.03 -4.42 -7.43
N LYS A 191 -25.76 -3.21 -7.94
CA LYS A 191 -26.22 -2.78 -9.26
C LYS A 191 -25.54 -3.55 -10.40
N ILE A 192 -24.24 -3.82 -10.27
CA ILE A 192 -23.48 -4.63 -11.24
C ILE A 192 -24.06 -6.05 -11.29
N LYS A 193 -24.20 -6.71 -10.13
CA LYS A 193 -24.69 -8.10 -10.03
C LYS A 193 -26.13 -8.29 -10.49
N GLN A 194 -26.96 -7.23 -10.46
CA GLN A 194 -28.32 -7.27 -11.04
C GLN A 194 -28.33 -7.49 -12.55
N ASN A 195 -27.37 -6.90 -13.27
CA ASN A 195 -27.28 -6.98 -14.73
C ASN A 195 -26.24 -8.00 -15.21
N HIS A 196 -25.20 -8.24 -14.39
CA HIS A 196 -24.04 -9.07 -14.68
C HIS A 196 -23.75 -10.00 -13.47
N PRO A 197 -24.62 -10.98 -13.18
CA PRO A 197 -24.49 -11.82 -11.99
C PRO A 197 -23.18 -12.63 -11.95
N ASP A 198 -22.68 -13.03 -13.12
CA ASP A 198 -21.49 -13.86 -13.26
C ASP A 198 -20.18 -13.06 -13.33
N LEU A 199 -20.23 -11.72 -13.43
CA LEU A 199 -19.04 -10.89 -13.49
C LEU A 199 -18.33 -10.88 -12.13
N PRO A 200 -17.07 -11.32 -12.02
CA PRO A 200 -16.34 -11.27 -10.77
C PRO A 200 -16.14 -9.83 -10.26
N VAL A 201 -16.59 -9.56 -9.04
CA VAL A 201 -16.40 -8.29 -8.32
C VAL A 201 -15.69 -8.59 -7.00
N VAL A 202 -14.49 -8.04 -6.84
CA VAL A 202 -13.64 -8.24 -5.67
C VAL A 202 -13.56 -6.95 -4.87
N ALA A 203 -13.94 -7.01 -3.60
CA ALA A 203 -13.86 -5.88 -2.68
C ALA A 203 -12.41 -5.55 -2.33
N VAL A 204 -12.00 -4.28 -2.41
CA VAL A 204 -10.73 -3.80 -1.89
C VAL A 204 -11.03 -2.98 -0.63
N THR A 205 -10.68 -3.48 0.55
CA THR A 205 -11.19 -2.94 1.82
C THR A 205 -10.09 -2.76 2.87
N ALA A 206 -10.19 -1.72 3.70
CA ALA A 206 -9.33 -1.57 4.87
C ALA A 206 -9.69 -2.53 6.02
N ASN A 207 -10.89 -3.13 6.01
CA ASN A 207 -11.37 -4.00 7.07
C ASN A 207 -11.65 -5.41 6.51
N ALA A 208 -10.75 -6.35 6.81
CA ALA A 208 -10.80 -7.73 6.33
C ALA A 208 -11.02 -8.73 7.48
N MET A 209 -11.77 -8.34 8.51
CA MET A 209 -12.11 -9.28 9.59
C MET A 209 -13.17 -10.26 9.09
N ALA A 210 -13.23 -11.46 9.69
CA ALA A 210 -14.12 -12.53 9.22
C ALA A 210 -15.61 -12.11 9.12
N ALA A 211 -16.07 -11.23 10.01
CA ALA A 211 -17.42 -10.69 9.99
C ALA A 211 -17.68 -9.76 8.77
N ASP A 212 -16.67 -9.02 8.31
CA ASP A 212 -16.80 -8.16 7.12
C ASP A 212 -16.78 -9.00 5.84
N VAL A 213 -16.02 -10.10 5.81
CA VAL A 213 -15.95 -11.03 4.67
C VAL A 213 -17.32 -11.68 4.40
N GLU A 214 -18.00 -12.16 5.45
CA GLU A 214 -19.37 -12.68 5.32
C GLU A 214 -20.32 -11.61 4.78
N LEU A 215 -20.23 -10.38 5.31
CA LEU A 215 -21.06 -9.26 4.83
C LEU A 215 -20.82 -8.98 3.35
N TYR A 216 -19.57 -8.93 2.88
CA TYR A 216 -19.29 -8.69 1.46
C TYR A 216 -19.84 -9.81 0.57
N HIS A 217 -19.74 -11.07 1.00
CA HIS A 217 -20.34 -12.18 0.27
C HIS A 217 -21.87 -12.08 0.20
N GLU A 218 -22.54 -11.72 1.29
CA GLU A 218 -24.00 -11.50 1.31
C GLU A 218 -24.43 -10.36 0.38
N GLU A 219 -23.57 -9.35 0.23
CA GLU A 219 -23.80 -8.19 -0.64
C GLU A 219 -23.45 -8.45 -2.11
N GLY A 220 -22.95 -9.64 -2.43
CA GLY A 220 -22.72 -10.12 -3.80
C GLY A 220 -21.27 -10.05 -4.28
N PHE A 221 -20.30 -9.74 -3.43
CA PHE A 221 -18.89 -9.81 -3.81
C PHE A 221 -18.42 -11.26 -3.91
N ASP A 222 -17.59 -11.54 -4.92
CA ASP A 222 -17.05 -12.88 -5.15
C ASP A 222 -15.81 -13.14 -4.30
N GLY A 223 -15.09 -12.08 -3.93
CA GLY A 223 -13.87 -12.14 -3.12
C GLY A 223 -13.49 -10.80 -2.51
N TYR A 224 -12.35 -10.75 -1.81
CA TYR A 224 -11.84 -9.53 -1.20
C TYR A 224 -10.31 -9.45 -1.20
N LEU A 225 -9.80 -8.23 -1.07
CA LEU A 225 -8.39 -7.86 -0.89
C LEU A 225 -8.30 -6.85 0.26
N SER A 226 -7.44 -7.13 1.24
CA SER A 226 -7.20 -6.20 2.35
C SER A 226 -6.23 -5.10 1.94
N LYS A 227 -6.52 -3.84 2.32
CA LYS A 227 -5.58 -2.72 2.24
C LYS A 227 -4.62 -2.76 3.44
N PRO A 228 -3.29 -2.54 3.27
CA PRO A 228 -2.60 -2.33 2.00
C PRO A 228 -2.56 -3.61 1.16
N VAL A 229 -2.81 -3.48 -0.14
CA VAL A 229 -2.88 -4.61 -1.07
C VAL A 229 -1.51 -5.28 -1.17
N ASP A 230 -1.47 -6.59 -0.93
CA ASP A 230 -0.30 -7.43 -1.12
C ASP A 230 -0.29 -8.02 -2.54
N VAL A 231 0.86 -7.97 -3.21
CA VAL A 231 1.00 -8.44 -4.60
C VAL A 231 0.73 -9.94 -4.72
N GLY A 232 1.12 -10.75 -3.72
CA GLY A 232 0.85 -12.19 -3.72
C GLY A 232 -0.64 -12.49 -3.61
N GLN A 233 -1.37 -11.76 -2.76
CA GLN A 233 -2.83 -11.87 -2.66
C GLN A 233 -3.53 -11.39 -3.93
N LEU A 234 -3.09 -10.27 -4.50
CA LEU A 234 -3.62 -9.76 -5.76
C LEU A 234 -3.45 -10.81 -6.87
N ASN A 235 -2.25 -11.36 -7.04
CA ASN A 235 -1.97 -12.39 -8.04
C ASN A 235 -2.82 -13.65 -7.82
N ALA A 236 -3.05 -14.07 -6.58
CA ALA A 236 -3.93 -15.19 -6.27
C ALA A 236 -5.38 -14.92 -6.68
N VAL A 237 -5.89 -13.72 -6.41
CA VAL A 237 -7.22 -13.28 -6.85
C VAL A 237 -7.30 -13.25 -8.38
N LEU A 238 -6.32 -12.65 -9.05
CA LEU A 238 -6.29 -12.61 -10.52
C LEU A 238 -6.30 -14.02 -11.11
N ALA A 239 -5.47 -14.93 -10.61
CA ALA A 239 -5.42 -16.32 -11.07
C ALA A 239 -6.70 -17.12 -10.78
N GLN A 240 -7.47 -16.72 -9.76
CA GLN A 240 -8.73 -17.38 -9.40
C GLN A 240 -9.87 -17.00 -10.34
N TYR A 241 -9.95 -15.73 -10.74
CA TYR A 241 -11.09 -15.21 -11.53
C TYR A 241 -10.78 -15.00 -13.01
N LEU A 242 -9.52 -14.89 -13.38
CA LEU A 242 -9.08 -14.75 -14.77
C LEU A 242 -8.38 -16.02 -15.23
N THR A 243 -8.62 -16.39 -16.49
CA THR A 243 -8.01 -17.60 -17.05
C THR A 243 -6.55 -17.29 -17.34
N VAL A 244 -5.62 -17.95 -16.65
CA VAL A 244 -4.19 -17.72 -16.92
C VAL A 244 -3.81 -18.51 -18.16
N GLU A 245 -3.46 -17.82 -19.25
CA GLU A 245 -2.79 -18.49 -20.35
C GLU A 245 -1.38 -18.84 -19.89
N THR A 246 -1.11 -20.14 -19.83
CA THR A 246 0.22 -20.63 -19.47
C THR A 246 0.99 -20.78 -20.76
N GLU A 247 2.02 -19.96 -20.99
CA GLU A 247 3.03 -20.27 -22.02
C GLU A 247 3.71 -21.63 -21.76
#